data_AF-A0AAX4HHP6-F1
#
_entry.id   AF-A0AAX4HHP6-F1
#
_cell.length_a   1.000
_cell.length_b   1.000
_cell.length_c   1.000
_cell.angle_alpha   90.00
_cell.angle_beta   90.00
_cell.angle_gamma   90.00
#
_symmetry.space_group_name_H-M   'P 1'
#
loop_
_entity.id
_entity.type
_entity.pdbx_description
1 polymer ?
#
loop_
_entity_poly.entity_id
_entity_poly.type
_entity_poly.pdbx_seq_one_letter_code
_entity_poly.pdbx_strand_id
1 'polypeptide(L)'
;MKKYQLMGRKATVKARRRNVSYPSLHLLSLPIEILLRILGFLREDLPCLLLLALTCGKLNGVVLKMFLYELVQFKSVPRFIKFAHAHLPQRASPLRFVLSEPSSKINFIRSIHFVNPPMFNDLNPVTTIAGSYSLFALDLGIDQYKGFVRNLQLLLTEAYGLKELSISEILPQFKFSPEFLETSHSNSLKLRFKSSTPSRTLEKLSLTAQSGWSIPFKVDHVSLFMRYFREIGSLELHNFVINDAKLMSELALPINGLKLSACTYSKQLCKRKGLDTFGGTTCLELESIQHINDLFVIDAIKLNARLSRLSIDISSTIFYHVDSSDNSWKFQFSKYNNFFKLLCSGKGGYCTIKELVLTEFDLFHTISHEHSTDLNTIKEEDEELEDEIEYPELQEEKEDTFEYLMDSLSQIPMLTIVMKKEPMVIHTCKNCGFTVTDSHKGVSSLREHEWTSLLQPLVTNKDCKVTILDHNMHLLYNKPLH
;
A
#
# COMPACT_ATOMS: atom_id res chain seq x y z
N MET A 1 53.02 27.54 38.14
CA MET A 1 52.28 26.62 37.25
C MET A 1 51.40 25.70 38.08
N LYS A 2 50.07 25.92 38.10
CA LYS A 2 49.11 25.00 38.74
C LYS A 2 48.46 24.16 37.64
N LYS A 3 48.70 22.84 37.67
CA LYS A 3 48.10 21.84 36.77
C LYS A 3 46.60 21.78 37.05
N TYR A 4 45.78 22.21 36.09
CA TYR A 4 44.35 21.87 36.06
C TYR A 4 44.22 20.40 35.67
N GLN A 5 44.01 19.53 36.66
CA GLN A 5 43.50 18.18 36.41
C GLN A 5 42.04 18.32 35.95
N LEU A 6 41.80 18.05 34.66
CA LEU A 6 40.46 17.81 34.13
C LEU A 6 39.91 16.54 34.78
N MET A 7 39.14 16.68 35.85
CA MET A 7 38.25 15.62 36.30
C MET A 7 37.24 15.35 35.19
N GLY A 8 37.41 14.23 34.49
CA GLY A 8 36.41 13.69 33.59
C GLY A 8 35.08 13.59 34.33
N ARG A 9 34.04 14.21 33.77
CA ARG A 9 32.67 14.08 34.27
C ARG A 9 32.36 12.59 34.40
N LYS A 10 32.11 12.15 35.64
CA LYS A 10 31.60 10.81 35.95
C LYS A 10 30.46 10.50 34.99
N ALA A 11 30.57 9.40 34.24
CA ALA A 11 29.45 8.80 33.55
C ALA A 11 28.30 8.72 34.55
N THR A 12 27.19 9.39 34.24
CA THR A 12 25.96 9.29 35.01
C THR A 12 25.57 7.82 35.02
N VAL A 13 25.76 7.15 36.16
CA VAL A 13 25.25 5.82 36.42
C VAL A 13 23.75 5.91 36.25
N LYS A 14 23.24 5.55 35.06
CA LYS A 14 21.80 5.35 34.86
C LYS A 14 21.41 4.25 35.82
N ALA A 15 20.81 4.61 36.94
CA ALA A 15 20.22 3.65 37.87
C ALA A 15 19.33 2.73 37.03
N ARG A 16 19.71 1.44 36.91
CA ARG A 16 18.85 0.44 36.31
C ARG A 16 17.54 0.50 37.09
N ARG A 17 16.47 1.01 36.46
CA ARG A 17 15.13 0.99 37.05
C ARG A 17 14.86 -0.47 37.40
N ARG A 18 14.73 -0.80 38.69
CA ARG A 18 14.38 -2.15 39.12
C ARG A 18 13.04 -2.48 38.46
N ASN A 19 12.96 -3.64 37.82
CA ASN A 19 11.68 -4.15 37.32
C ASN A 19 10.75 -4.25 38.54
N VAL A 20 9.69 -3.44 38.54
CA VAL A 20 8.69 -3.44 39.61
C VAL A 20 7.94 -4.76 39.50
N SER A 21 8.07 -5.60 40.53
CA SER A 21 7.30 -6.84 40.64
C SER A 21 5.92 -6.49 41.19
N TYR A 22 4.88 -6.78 40.42
CA TYR A 22 3.50 -6.59 40.83
C TYR A 22 2.97 -7.90 41.45
N PRO A 23 2.11 -7.85 42.48
CA PRO A 23 1.43 -9.03 43.01
C PRO A 23 0.67 -9.78 41.92
N SER A 24 0.55 -11.11 42.03
CA SER A 24 -0.07 -11.97 41.00
C SER A 24 -1.49 -11.53 40.61
N LEU A 25 -2.29 -11.02 41.56
CA LEU A 25 -3.67 -10.56 41.33
C LEU A 25 -3.78 -9.11 40.83
N HIS A 26 -2.67 -8.38 40.70
CA HIS A 26 -2.70 -6.97 40.28
C HIS A 26 -2.81 -6.87 38.75
N LEU A 27 -3.63 -5.95 38.21
CA LEU A 27 -3.81 -5.79 36.75
C LEU A 27 -2.47 -5.74 35.98
N LEU A 28 -1.49 -5.00 36.51
CA LEU A 28 -0.16 -4.84 35.90
C LEU A 28 0.76 -6.07 36.02
N SER A 29 0.35 -7.16 36.66
CA SER A 29 1.05 -8.45 36.60
C SER A 29 0.77 -9.20 35.30
N LEU A 30 -0.33 -8.86 34.60
CA LEU A 30 -0.74 -9.54 33.38
C LEU A 30 0.30 -9.42 32.27
N PRO A 31 0.38 -10.43 31.37
CA PRO A 31 1.13 -10.36 30.12
C PRO A 31 0.77 -9.11 29.31
N ILE A 32 1.75 -8.58 28.58
CA ILE A 32 1.58 -7.32 27.86
C ILE A 32 0.49 -7.43 26.79
N GLU A 33 0.31 -8.59 26.19
CA GLU A 33 -0.70 -8.89 25.18
C GLU A 33 -2.12 -8.72 25.75
N ILE A 34 -2.35 -9.21 26.97
CA ILE A 34 -3.63 -9.07 27.66
C ILE A 34 -3.85 -7.60 28.04
N LEU A 35 -2.82 -6.93 28.56
CA LEU A 35 -2.89 -5.50 28.88
C LEU A 35 -3.22 -4.65 27.65
N LEU A 36 -2.61 -4.95 26.49
CA LEU A 36 -2.90 -4.26 25.24
C LEU A 36 -4.33 -4.49 24.78
N ARG A 37 -4.88 -5.69 24.96
CA ARG A 37 -6.27 -5.98 24.62
C ARG A 37 -7.25 -5.23 25.52
N ILE A 38 -6.97 -5.14 26.83
CA ILE A 38 -7.78 -4.37 27.78
C ILE A 38 -7.71 -2.87 27.45
N LEU A 39 -6.49 -2.32 27.31
CA LEU A 39 -6.30 -0.91 26.97
C LEU A 39 -6.80 -0.57 25.56
N GLY A 40 -6.88 -1.57 24.68
CA GLY A 40 -7.43 -1.47 23.33
C GLY A 40 -8.87 -0.97 23.30
N PHE A 41 -9.68 -1.29 24.31
CA PHE A 41 -11.04 -0.77 24.42
C PHE A 41 -11.09 0.75 24.67
N LEU A 42 -9.98 1.36 25.10
CA LEU A 42 -9.86 2.80 25.35
C LEU A 42 -9.15 3.53 24.21
N ARG A 43 -8.88 2.87 23.07
CA ARG A 43 -8.07 3.43 21.98
C ARG A 43 -8.60 4.78 21.47
N GLU A 44 -9.92 4.96 21.45
CA GLU A 44 -10.57 6.18 20.98
C GLU A 44 -10.69 7.26 22.07
N ASP A 45 -10.57 6.90 23.34
CA ASP A 45 -10.64 7.81 24.49
C ASP A 45 -9.23 8.30 24.89
N LEU A 46 -8.74 9.26 24.12
CA LEU A 46 -7.43 9.87 24.34
C LEU A 46 -7.27 10.48 25.77
N PRO A 47 -8.24 11.22 26.33
CA PRO A 47 -8.16 11.69 27.71
C PRO A 47 -7.94 10.58 28.73
N CYS A 48 -8.68 9.47 28.64
CA CYS A 48 -8.53 8.35 29.55
C CYS A 48 -7.15 7.69 29.43
N LEU A 49 -6.67 7.49 28.19
CA LEU A 49 -5.32 6.97 27.95
C LEU A 49 -4.24 7.87 28.56
N LEU A 50 -4.38 9.20 28.45
CA LEU A 50 -3.43 10.14 29.03
C LEU A 50 -3.43 10.06 30.57
N LEU A 51 -4.60 9.95 31.19
CA LEU A 51 -4.69 9.74 32.65
C LEU A 51 -4.04 8.42 33.07
N LEU A 52 -4.28 7.34 32.33
CA LEU A 52 -3.63 6.05 32.56
C LEU A 52 -2.11 6.14 32.42
N ALA A 53 -1.61 6.89 31.44
CA ALA A 53 -0.17 7.11 31.27
C ALA A 53 0.46 7.86 32.46
N LEU A 54 -0.31 8.62 33.23
CA LEU A 54 0.17 9.33 34.42
C LEU A 54 0.20 8.45 35.69
N THR A 55 -0.49 7.31 35.69
CA THR A 55 -0.61 6.46 36.89
C THR A 55 0.70 5.79 37.31
N CYS A 56 1.45 5.22 36.35
CA CYS A 56 2.71 4.53 36.63
C CYS A 56 3.61 4.40 35.40
N GLY A 57 4.90 4.11 35.61
CA GLY A 57 5.87 3.99 34.53
C GLY A 57 5.60 2.88 33.50
N LYS A 58 5.00 1.75 33.93
CA LYS A 58 4.64 0.65 33.02
C LYS A 58 3.53 1.10 32.06
N LEU A 59 2.43 1.65 32.61
CA LEU A 59 1.34 2.18 31.80
C LEU A 59 1.78 3.37 30.95
N ASN A 60 2.61 4.27 31.49
CA ASN A 60 3.21 5.36 30.73
C ASN A 60 3.93 4.84 29.47
N GLY A 61 4.80 3.85 29.63
CA GLY A 61 5.55 3.26 28.51
C GLY A 61 4.64 2.58 27.49
N VAL A 62 3.66 1.80 27.96
CA VAL A 62 2.71 1.09 27.09
C VAL A 62 1.83 2.07 26.31
N VAL A 63 1.18 3.01 27.00
CA VAL A 63 0.30 4.01 26.38
C VAL A 63 1.07 4.86 25.36
N LEU A 64 2.24 5.38 25.74
CA LEU A 64 3.03 6.20 24.84
C LEU A 64 3.45 5.41 23.59
N LYS A 65 3.96 4.19 23.76
CA LYS A 65 4.54 3.41 22.66
C LYS A 65 3.49 2.80 21.72
N MET A 66 2.39 2.32 22.27
CA MET A 66 1.43 1.47 21.54
C MET A 66 0.12 2.20 21.16
N PHE A 67 -0.08 3.43 21.65
CA PHE A 67 -1.31 4.17 21.38
C PHE A 67 -1.05 5.60 20.92
N LEU A 68 -0.16 6.33 21.60
CA LEU A 68 0.04 7.77 21.32
C LEU A 68 1.04 8.07 20.20
N TYR A 69 2.19 7.38 20.20
CA TYR A 69 3.26 7.66 19.25
C TYR A 69 3.30 6.68 18.07
N GLU A 70 2.59 5.54 18.12
CA GLU A 70 2.66 4.52 17.07
C GLU A 70 2.32 5.09 15.69
N LEU A 71 1.22 5.85 15.60
CA LEU A 71 0.76 6.53 14.39
C LEU A 71 0.60 8.03 14.66
N VAL A 72 1.34 8.86 13.94
CA VAL A 72 1.30 10.32 14.12
C VAL A 72 0.85 11.01 12.82
N GLN A 73 -0.21 11.80 12.89
CA GLN A 73 -0.74 12.55 11.74
C GLN A 73 -0.52 14.06 11.91
N PHE A 74 0.06 14.70 10.89
CA PHE A 74 0.24 16.14 10.81
C PHE A 74 -0.64 16.72 9.70
N LYS A 75 -1.74 17.36 10.11
CA LYS A 75 -2.65 18.09 9.22
C LYS A 75 -2.18 19.52 8.88
N SER A 76 -1.10 20.00 9.51
CA SER A 76 -0.54 21.31 9.23
C SER A 76 0.95 21.40 9.55
N VAL A 77 1.68 22.14 8.72
CA VAL A 77 3.12 22.35 8.86
C VAL A 77 3.52 22.95 10.20
N PRO A 78 2.81 23.97 10.75
CA PRO A 78 3.17 24.52 12.06
C PRO A 78 3.07 23.50 13.20
N ARG A 79 2.12 22.55 13.14
CA ARG A 79 2.02 21.47 14.15
C ARG A 79 3.20 20.51 14.04
N PHE A 80 3.61 20.18 12.82
CA PHE A 80 4.82 19.38 12.61
C PHE A 80 6.08 20.09 13.12
N ILE A 81 6.25 21.38 12.84
CA ILE A 81 7.40 22.15 13.34
C ILE A 81 7.40 22.21 14.87
N LYS A 82 6.25 22.43 15.51
CA LYS A 82 6.14 22.38 16.99
C LYS A 82 6.54 21.01 17.55
N PHE A 83 6.08 19.94 16.91
CA PHE A 83 6.47 18.58 17.26
C PHE A 83 7.99 18.37 17.11
N ALA A 84 8.57 18.83 15.99
CA ALA A 84 9.99 18.74 15.73
C ALA A 84 10.81 19.51 16.77
N HIS A 85 10.38 20.72 17.16
CA HIS A 85 11.03 21.49 18.21
C HIS A 85 10.98 20.82 19.59
N ALA A 86 9.91 20.09 19.88
CA ALA A 86 9.74 19.39 21.16
C ALA A 86 10.52 18.07 21.24
N HIS A 87 10.83 17.45 20.10
CA HIS A 87 11.35 16.08 20.07
C HIS A 87 12.69 15.91 19.36
N LEU A 88 12.96 16.66 18.30
CA LEU A 88 14.15 16.49 17.47
C LEU A 88 15.28 17.43 17.92
N PRO A 89 16.55 17.04 17.67
CA PRO A 89 17.70 17.84 18.07
C PRO A 89 17.65 19.20 17.37
N GLN A 90 17.58 20.25 18.19
CA GLN A 90 17.75 21.60 17.69
C GLN A 90 19.25 21.87 17.58
N ARG A 91 19.69 22.39 16.42
CA ARG A 91 20.99 23.06 16.36
C ARG A 91 20.88 24.28 17.26
N ALA A 92 21.37 24.15 18.50
CA ALA A 92 21.65 25.30 19.33
C ALA A 92 22.60 26.21 18.55
N SER A 93 22.43 27.52 18.68
CA SER A 93 23.33 28.52 18.11
C SER A 93 24.81 28.13 18.32
N PRO A 94 25.74 28.58 17.45
CA PRO A 94 27.16 28.24 17.56
C PRO A 94 27.82 28.68 18.89
N LEU A 95 27.09 29.39 19.75
CA LEU A 95 27.53 29.93 21.03
C LEU A 95 26.99 29.17 22.27
N ARG A 96 26.16 28.12 22.11
CA ARG A 96 25.69 27.31 23.25
C ARG A 96 26.00 25.82 23.03
N PHE A 97 26.96 25.31 23.80
CA PHE A 97 27.42 23.91 23.83
C PHE A 97 26.42 22.90 24.45
N VAL A 98 25.11 23.09 24.25
CA VAL A 98 24.10 22.11 24.65
C VAL A 98 23.34 21.68 23.41
N LEU A 99 23.82 20.61 22.77
CA LEU A 99 23.03 19.86 21.81
C LEU A 99 21.81 19.33 22.58
N SER A 100 20.61 19.77 22.23
CA SER A 100 19.38 19.16 22.74
C SER A 100 19.37 17.72 22.21
N GLU A 101 19.53 16.73 23.09
CA GLU A 101 19.41 15.33 22.68
C GLU A 101 18.00 15.06 22.12
N PRO A 102 17.87 14.21 21.08
CA PRO A 102 16.56 13.77 20.61
C PRO A 102 15.78 13.11 21.75
N SER A 103 14.48 13.37 21.78
CA SER A 103 13.54 12.65 22.65
C SER A 103 13.61 11.16 22.34
N SER A 104 13.84 10.32 23.35
CA SER A 104 13.82 8.86 23.20
C SER A 104 12.47 8.32 22.68
N LYS A 105 11.40 9.12 22.77
CA LYS A 105 10.05 8.77 22.30
C LYS A 105 9.94 8.78 20.76
N ILE A 106 10.86 9.42 20.05
CA ILE A 106 10.85 9.44 18.56
C ILE A 106 10.91 8.00 18.02
N ASN A 107 11.66 7.12 18.68
CA ASN A 107 11.80 5.72 18.27
C ASN A 107 10.55 4.86 18.52
N PHE A 108 9.51 5.41 19.16
CA PHE A 108 8.22 4.74 19.26
C PHE A 108 7.35 4.93 18.02
N ILE A 109 7.70 5.91 17.18
CA ILE A 109 6.92 6.24 15.99
C ILE A 109 7.19 5.20 14.91
N ARG A 110 6.10 4.56 14.47
CA ARG A 110 6.13 3.55 13.41
C ARG A 110 5.56 4.07 12.10
N SER A 111 4.50 4.87 12.18
CA SER A 111 3.81 5.42 11.00
C SER A 111 3.61 6.92 11.14
N ILE A 112 3.89 7.67 10.08
CA ILE A 112 3.70 9.13 10.04
C ILE A 112 2.93 9.50 8.79
N HIS A 113 1.90 10.33 8.96
CA HIS A 113 1.08 10.84 7.86
C HIS A 113 1.13 12.36 7.80
N PHE A 114 1.62 12.91 6.69
CA PHE A 114 1.56 14.33 6.37
C PHE A 114 0.40 14.60 5.41
N VAL A 115 -0.45 15.57 5.75
CA VAL A 115 -1.55 16.01 4.88
C VAL A 115 -1.22 17.40 4.37
N ASN A 116 -1.36 17.61 3.06
CA ASN A 116 -1.16 18.88 2.37
C ASN A 116 0.25 19.46 2.65
N PRO A 117 1.31 18.80 2.14
CA PRO A 117 2.67 19.26 2.37
C PRO A 117 2.89 20.66 1.75
N PRO A 118 3.77 21.50 2.34
CA PRO A 118 4.05 22.81 1.79
C PRO A 118 4.75 22.66 0.44
N MET A 119 4.53 23.61 -0.46
CA MET A 119 5.20 23.66 -1.76
C MET A 119 6.38 24.63 -1.73
N PHE A 120 7.33 24.40 -2.62
CA PHE A 120 8.40 25.35 -2.89
C PHE A 120 7.93 26.34 -3.96
N ASN A 121 7.56 27.56 -3.56
CA ASN A 121 7.17 28.62 -4.50
C ASN A 121 8.41 29.41 -4.94
N ASP A 122 8.98 29.04 -6.08
CA ASP A 122 9.89 29.94 -6.84
C ASP A 122 9.12 30.88 -7.78
N LEU A 123 7.84 30.60 -8.02
CA LEU A 123 7.00 31.33 -8.95
C LEU A 123 5.98 32.19 -8.18
N ASN A 124 5.96 33.49 -8.46
CA ASN A 124 4.82 34.35 -8.12
C ASN A 124 3.53 33.68 -8.66
N PRO A 125 2.55 33.32 -7.80
CA PRO A 125 1.40 32.56 -8.25
C PRO A 125 0.41 33.49 -8.95
N VAL A 126 0.52 33.61 -10.27
CA VAL A 126 -0.59 34.08 -11.11
C VAL A 126 -0.96 32.96 -12.06
N THR A 127 -1.69 31.97 -11.55
CA THR A 127 -2.50 31.09 -12.40
C THR A 127 -3.94 31.57 -12.32
N THR A 128 -4.32 32.46 -13.23
CA THR A 128 -5.72 32.78 -13.53
C THR A 128 -6.28 31.68 -14.42
N ILE A 129 -7.14 30.83 -13.88
CA ILE A 129 -8.02 29.98 -14.68
C ILE A 129 -9.25 30.83 -15.03
N ALA A 130 -9.65 30.81 -16.31
CA ALA A 130 -10.87 31.46 -16.77
C ALA A 130 -12.09 30.85 -16.05
N GLY A 131 -12.82 31.66 -15.28
CA GLY A 131 -13.95 31.20 -14.46
C GLY A 131 -13.63 31.03 -12.98
N SER A 132 -13.09 32.08 -12.35
CA SER A 132 -13.25 32.45 -10.93
C SER A 132 -13.50 31.34 -9.89
N TYR A 133 -12.42 30.70 -9.44
CA TYR A 133 -12.13 30.56 -8.01
C TYR A 133 -10.65 30.87 -7.81
N SER A 134 -10.34 32.02 -7.23
CA SER A 134 -8.99 32.33 -6.76
C SER A 134 -8.65 31.35 -5.64
N LEU A 135 -7.92 30.28 -5.97
CA LEU A 135 -7.28 29.46 -4.96
C LEU A 135 -6.34 30.38 -4.19
N PHE A 136 -6.65 30.65 -2.93
CA PHE A 136 -5.78 31.34 -2.00
C PHE A 136 -4.48 30.53 -1.87
N ALA A 137 -3.52 30.75 -2.76
CA ALA A 137 -2.14 30.42 -2.51
C ALA A 137 -1.69 31.38 -1.40
N LEU A 138 -1.91 30.96 -0.15
CA LEU A 138 -1.37 31.61 1.02
C LEU A 138 0.14 31.82 0.80
N ASP A 139 0.55 33.08 0.95
CA ASP A 139 1.87 33.65 0.68
C ASP A 139 2.97 33.15 1.66
N LEU A 140 2.98 31.86 1.95
CA LEU A 140 3.76 31.20 3.00
C LEU A 140 5.00 30.44 2.43
N GLY A 141 5.30 30.66 1.15
CA GLY A 141 5.72 29.60 0.22
C GLY A 141 7.18 29.15 0.20
N ILE A 142 8.08 29.72 0.99
CA ILE A 142 9.50 29.31 0.99
C ILE A 142 9.97 28.89 2.38
N ASP A 143 9.74 29.71 3.40
CA ASP A 143 10.24 29.42 4.76
C ASP A 143 9.53 28.25 5.42
N GLN A 144 8.23 28.08 5.17
CA GLN A 144 7.50 26.90 5.67
C GLN A 144 7.96 25.61 4.98
N TYR A 145 8.21 25.68 3.68
CA TYR A 145 8.77 24.56 2.94
C TYR A 145 10.16 24.18 3.44
N LYS A 146 11.07 25.15 3.55
CA LYS A 146 12.43 24.96 4.08
C LYS A 146 12.39 24.37 5.49
N GLY A 147 11.54 24.93 6.35
CA GLY A 147 11.31 24.45 7.72
C GLY A 147 10.77 23.02 7.74
N PHE A 148 9.82 22.69 6.88
CA PHE A 148 9.28 21.34 6.74
C PHE A 148 10.34 20.34 6.29
N VAL A 149 11.02 20.60 5.17
CA VAL A 149 12.04 19.69 4.61
C VAL A 149 13.18 19.47 5.61
N ARG A 150 13.69 20.53 6.25
CA ARG A 150 14.75 20.42 7.26
C ARG A 150 14.32 19.57 8.46
N ASN A 151 13.12 19.81 9.01
CA ASN A 151 12.65 19.03 10.16
C ASN A 151 12.33 17.58 9.78
N LEU A 152 11.87 17.35 8.55
CA LEU A 152 11.68 16.00 8.01
C LEU A 152 13.02 15.27 7.86
N GLN A 153 14.07 15.93 7.37
CA GLN A 153 15.42 15.37 7.32
C GLN A 153 15.92 14.95 8.72
N LEU A 154 15.75 15.82 9.73
CA LEU A 154 16.10 15.49 11.12
C LEU A 154 15.29 14.30 11.64
N LEU A 155 14.00 14.26 11.34
CA LEU A 155 13.13 13.15 11.72
C LEU A 155 13.60 11.82 11.10
N LEU A 156 13.88 11.81 9.79
CA LEU A 156 14.34 10.59 9.10
C LEU A 156 15.69 10.11 9.62
N THR A 157 16.56 11.05 10.03
CA THR A 157 17.85 10.75 10.67
C THR A 157 17.66 10.06 12.03
N GLU A 158 16.76 10.57 12.86
CA GLU A 158 16.64 10.17 14.27
C GLU A 158 15.59 9.08 14.55
N ALA A 159 14.55 8.94 13.71
CA ALA A 159 13.44 8.02 13.93
C ALA A 159 13.74 6.62 13.42
N TYR A 160 14.58 5.86 14.13
CA TYR A 160 14.96 4.50 13.75
C TYR A 160 13.80 3.49 13.75
N GLY A 161 12.75 3.75 14.54
CA GLY A 161 11.54 2.92 14.59
C GLY A 161 10.55 3.12 13.44
N LEU A 162 10.78 4.12 12.57
CA LEU A 162 9.88 4.46 11.47
C LEU A 162 9.84 3.35 10.43
N LYS A 163 8.64 2.83 10.16
CA LYS A 163 8.34 1.77 9.20
C LYS A 163 7.54 2.31 8.01
N GLU A 164 6.62 3.23 8.26
CA GLU A 164 5.69 3.73 7.25
C GLU A 164 5.67 5.25 7.22
N LEU A 165 5.57 5.81 6.01
CA LEU A 165 5.37 7.24 5.82
C LEU A 165 4.36 7.48 4.71
N SER A 166 3.38 8.34 4.98
CA SER A 166 2.35 8.74 4.03
C SER A 166 2.35 10.24 3.82
N ILE A 167 2.21 10.68 2.57
CA ILE A 167 1.99 12.08 2.21
C ILE A 167 0.74 12.13 1.33
N SER A 168 -0.30 12.82 1.78
CA SER A 168 -1.56 12.96 1.04
C SER A 168 -1.88 14.41 0.72
N GLU A 169 -2.85 14.61 -0.18
CA GLU A 169 -3.22 15.93 -0.71
C GLU A 169 -2.02 16.62 -1.39
N ILE A 170 -1.24 15.84 -2.14
CA ILE A 170 -0.08 16.36 -2.86
C ILE A 170 -0.55 17.20 -4.05
N LEU A 171 -0.09 18.46 -4.10
CA LEU A 171 -0.34 19.38 -5.20
C LEU A 171 0.60 19.09 -6.40
N PRO A 172 0.21 19.42 -7.65
CA PRO A 172 1.01 19.13 -8.85
C PRO A 172 2.44 19.69 -8.87
N GLN A 173 2.69 20.76 -8.11
CA GLN A 173 3.99 21.44 -8.05
C GLN A 173 4.89 20.92 -6.92
N PHE A 174 4.36 20.09 -6.01
CA PHE A 174 5.12 19.56 -4.90
C PHE A 174 6.27 18.69 -5.42
N LYS A 175 7.48 18.96 -4.92
CA LYS A 175 8.68 18.15 -5.15
C LYS A 175 9.67 18.41 -4.02
N PHE A 176 10.54 17.46 -3.72
CA PHE A 176 11.69 17.72 -2.86
C PHE A 176 12.79 18.39 -3.70
N SER A 177 12.98 19.69 -3.51
CA SER A 177 13.95 20.47 -4.30
C SER A 177 15.39 20.02 -3.96
N PRO A 178 16.22 19.71 -4.99
CA PRO A 178 17.56 19.18 -4.79
C PRO A 178 18.48 20.12 -4.00
N GLU A 179 18.26 21.43 -4.06
CA GLU A 179 19.05 22.42 -3.31
C GLU A 179 18.97 22.21 -1.78
N PHE A 180 17.84 21.74 -1.25
CA PHE A 180 17.69 21.44 0.17
C PHE A 180 18.21 20.06 0.53
N LEU A 181 18.42 19.22 -0.47
CA LEU A 181 19.05 17.94 -0.30
C LEU A 181 20.58 18.15 -0.14
N GLU A 182 21.23 19.06 -0.88
CA GLU A 182 22.70 19.25 -0.84
C GLU A 182 23.28 19.85 0.46
N THR A 183 22.45 20.41 1.33
CA THR A 183 22.88 21.22 2.50
C THR A 183 23.60 20.46 3.64
N SER A 184 23.83 19.15 3.51
CA SER A 184 24.68 18.41 4.46
C SER A 184 26.16 18.34 4.05
N HIS A 185 26.54 18.88 2.88
CA HIS A 185 27.90 18.76 2.34
C HIS A 185 28.62 20.08 2.00
N SER A 186 27.96 21.23 2.01
CA SER A 186 28.61 22.52 1.79
C SER A 186 29.21 23.07 3.09
N ASN A 187 30.36 22.51 3.49
CA ASN A 187 31.48 23.14 4.23
C ASN A 187 32.25 22.13 5.10
N SER A 188 32.82 21.08 4.50
CA SER A 188 34.07 20.54 5.03
C SER A 188 34.85 19.75 3.97
N LEU A 189 36.13 20.04 3.87
CA LEU A 189 37.17 19.37 3.06
C LEU A 189 37.40 17.88 3.46
N LYS A 190 36.37 17.14 3.92
CA LYS A 190 36.49 15.78 4.47
C LYS A 190 35.74 14.69 3.69
N LEU A 191 35.24 14.96 2.48
CA LEU A 191 34.49 13.99 1.67
C LEU A 191 35.36 13.11 0.73
N ARG A 192 36.52 12.65 1.19
CA ARG A 192 37.20 11.47 0.59
C ARG A 192 36.82 10.14 1.24
N PHE A 193 35.99 10.18 2.29
CA PHE A 193 35.45 8.98 2.89
C PHE A 193 34.02 8.78 2.37
N LYS A 194 33.81 7.69 1.63
CA LYS A 194 32.50 7.19 1.21
C LYS A 194 31.55 7.29 2.41
N SER A 195 30.51 8.11 2.32
CA SER A 195 29.42 8.06 3.29
C SER A 195 28.92 6.62 3.34
N SER A 196 28.79 6.04 4.54
CA SER A 196 28.25 4.68 4.66
C SER A 196 26.87 4.69 4.03
N THR A 197 26.65 3.82 3.04
CA THR A 197 25.32 3.61 2.47
C THR A 197 24.30 3.45 3.58
N PRO A 198 23.13 4.11 3.49
CA PRO A 198 22.08 3.93 4.48
C PRO A 198 21.77 2.45 4.61
N SER A 199 21.62 1.94 5.84
CA SER A 199 21.38 0.51 6.11
C SER A 199 19.91 0.20 6.38
N ARG A 200 19.06 1.23 6.45
CA ARG A 200 17.67 1.13 6.90
C ARG A 200 16.73 0.88 5.73
N THR A 201 15.71 0.09 5.94
CA THR A 201 14.61 -0.12 4.99
C THR A 201 13.38 0.62 5.48
N LEU A 202 12.69 1.34 4.59
CA LEU A 202 11.35 1.86 4.87
C LEU A 202 10.35 0.80 4.37
N GLU A 203 9.49 0.29 5.25
CA GLU A 203 8.55 -0.79 4.90
C GLU A 203 7.50 -0.29 3.90
N LYS A 204 6.96 0.92 4.10
CA LYS A 204 5.94 1.51 3.23
C LYS A 204 6.10 3.02 3.03
N LEU A 205 6.00 3.48 1.78
CA LEU A 205 5.86 4.88 1.41
C LEU A 205 4.57 5.06 0.60
N SER A 206 3.63 5.87 1.07
CA SER A 206 2.38 6.17 0.37
C SER A 206 2.33 7.62 -0.07
N LEU A 207 2.06 7.86 -1.35
CA LEU A 207 1.87 9.19 -1.92
C LEU A 207 0.48 9.28 -2.55
N THR A 208 -0.32 10.25 -2.11
CA THR A 208 -1.69 10.46 -2.59
C THR A 208 -1.80 11.88 -3.14
N ALA A 209 -2.09 12.01 -4.44
CA ALA A 209 -2.38 13.31 -5.04
C ALA A 209 -3.66 13.92 -4.45
N GLN A 210 -3.79 15.25 -4.54
CA GLN A 210 -5.03 15.93 -4.15
C GLN A 210 -6.22 15.39 -4.95
N SER A 211 -7.37 15.24 -4.28
CA SER A 211 -8.61 14.84 -4.93
C SER A 211 -8.91 15.71 -6.16
N GLY A 212 -9.31 15.08 -7.26
CA GLY A 212 -9.57 15.74 -8.54
C GLY A 212 -8.34 16.04 -9.40
N TRP A 213 -7.13 15.72 -8.93
CA TRP A 213 -5.90 15.89 -9.70
C TRP A 213 -5.25 14.54 -10.00
N SER A 214 -4.73 14.40 -11.23
CA SER A 214 -3.75 13.37 -11.59
C SER A 214 -2.40 14.03 -11.86
N ILE A 215 -1.39 13.74 -11.04
CA ILE A 215 -0.10 14.45 -11.09
C ILE A 215 1.01 13.56 -11.64
N PRO A 216 1.90 14.05 -12.53
CA PRO A 216 3.00 13.24 -13.05
C PRO A 216 3.96 12.81 -11.94
N PHE A 217 4.17 11.51 -11.77
CA PHE A 217 5.16 11.00 -10.85
C PHE A 217 6.58 11.35 -11.34
N LYS A 218 7.42 11.80 -10.40
CA LYS A 218 8.81 12.20 -10.64
C LYS A 218 9.68 11.65 -9.53
N VAL A 219 10.95 11.37 -9.83
CA VAL A 219 11.94 10.92 -8.86
C VAL A 219 12.08 11.91 -7.69
N ASP A 220 11.91 13.21 -7.94
CA ASP A 220 11.93 14.25 -6.91
C ASP A 220 10.85 14.11 -5.83
N HIS A 221 9.78 13.33 -6.07
CA HIS A 221 8.79 13.03 -5.02
C HIS A 221 9.32 12.05 -3.97
N VAL A 222 10.34 11.25 -4.32
CA VAL A 222 10.91 10.21 -3.44
C VAL A 222 12.39 10.43 -3.12
N SER A 223 13.04 11.41 -3.77
CA SER A 223 14.48 11.71 -3.68
C SER A 223 14.97 11.96 -2.25
N LEU A 224 14.13 12.56 -1.39
CA LEU A 224 14.47 12.76 0.02
C LEU A 224 14.72 11.44 0.75
N PHE A 225 13.88 10.43 0.52
CA PHE A 225 13.94 9.14 1.21
C PHE A 225 15.15 8.31 0.79
N MET A 226 15.62 8.49 -0.45
CA MET A 226 16.80 7.80 -0.98
C MET A 226 18.08 8.03 -0.16
N ARG A 227 18.12 9.11 0.62
CA ARG A 227 19.28 9.49 1.43
C ARG A 227 19.32 8.80 2.78
N TYR A 228 18.16 8.38 3.28
CA TYR A 228 18.00 7.85 4.63
C TYR A 228 17.73 6.34 4.63
N PHE A 229 17.20 5.81 3.51
CA PHE A 229 16.86 4.41 3.36
C PHE A 229 17.62 3.79 2.19
N ARG A 230 18.04 2.54 2.41
CA ARG A 230 18.66 1.68 1.40
C ARG A 230 17.66 1.28 0.33
N GLU A 231 16.45 0.93 0.76
CA GLU A 231 15.38 0.39 -0.06
C GLU A 231 14.01 0.81 0.50
N ILE A 232 13.00 0.79 -0.37
CA ILE A 232 11.59 0.91 0.02
C ILE A 232 10.92 -0.44 -0.23
N GLY A 233 10.32 -1.00 0.82
CA GLY A 233 9.58 -2.25 0.77
C GLY A 233 8.38 -2.15 -0.18
N SER A 234 7.51 -1.18 0.03
CA SER A 234 6.36 -0.90 -0.84
C SER A 234 6.19 0.61 -1.09
N LEU A 235 6.10 1.00 -2.36
CA LEU A 235 5.72 2.34 -2.80
C LEU A 235 4.26 2.30 -3.28
N GLU A 236 3.37 3.02 -2.60
CA GLU A 236 1.97 3.16 -2.97
C GLU A 236 1.72 4.54 -3.57
N LEU A 237 1.16 4.59 -4.77
CA LEU A 237 0.83 5.80 -5.49
C LEU A 237 -0.68 5.83 -5.75
N HIS A 238 -1.34 6.94 -5.41
CA HIS A 238 -2.74 7.18 -5.72
C HIS A 238 -2.93 8.42 -6.59
N ASN A 239 -3.65 8.27 -7.71
CA ASN A 239 -3.92 9.36 -8.67
C ASN A 239 -2.64 10.00 -9.25
N PHE A 240 -1.65 9.18 -9.61
CA PHE A 240 -0.44 9.64 -10.30
C PHE A 240 -0.44 9.24 -11.78
N VAL A 241 0.23 10.06 -12.60
CA VAL A 241 0.53 9.71 -13.99
C VAL A 241 1.95 9.15 -14.07
N ILE A 242 2.09 7.88 -14.45
CA ILE A 242 3.37 7.21 -14.67
C ILE A 242 3.79 7.47 -16.12
N ASN A 243 4.92 8.16 -16.31
CA ASN A 243 5.45 8.51 -17.63
C ASN A 243 6.92 8.10 -17.71
N ASP A 244 7.23 7.21 -18.65
CA ASP A 244 8.57 6.64 -18.82
C ASP A 244 9.66 7.71 -18.96
N ALA A 245 9.41 8.75 -19.76
CA ALA A 245 10.40 9.80 -20.04
C ALA A 245 10.80 10.60 -18.79
N LYS A 246 9.92 10.67 -17.78
CA LYS A 246 10.15 11.39 -16.53
C LYS A 246 10.80 10.54 -15.44
N LEU A 247 10.93 9.23 -15.68
CA LEU A 247 11.44 8.23 -14.72
C LEU A 247 12.80 7.65 -15.11
N MET A 248 13.37 8.11 -16.23
CA MET A 248 14.75 7.88 -16.63
C MET A 248 15.68 8.77 -15.78
N SER A 249 16.13 8.26 -14.64
CA SER A 249 17.10 8.94 -13.76
C SER A 249 18.19 7.96 -13.35
N GLU A 250 19.43 8.45 -13.23
CA GLU A 250 20.59 7.66 -12.79
C GLU A 250 20.50 7.26 -11.30
N LEU A 251 19.56 7.85 -10.54
CA LEU A 251 19.34 7.57 -9.12
C LEU A 251 18.25 6.51 -8.95
N ALA A 252 18.65 5.24 -8.91
CA ALA A 252 17.76 4.11 -8.64
C ALA A 252 17.73 3.81 -7.13
N LEU A 253 16.67 4.23 -6.45
CA LEU A 253 16.31 3.65 -5.15
C LEU A 253 15.65 2.30 -5.42
N PRO A 254 16.16 1.18 -4.85
CA PRO A 254 15.48 -0.09 -4.99
C PRO A 254 14.12 -0.02 -4.28
N ILE A 255 13.05 -0.14 -5.08
CA ILE A 255 11.67 -0.31 -4.65
C ILE A 255 11.32 -1.78 -4.89
N ASN A 256 10.94 -2.50 -3.84
CA ASN A 256 10.64 -3.94 -3.95
C ASN A 256 9.19 -4.18 -4.42
N GLY A 257 8.22 -3.46 -3.86
CA GLY A 257 6.80 -3.51 -4.23
C GLY A 257 6.30 -2.17 -4.74
N LEU A 258 5.49 -2.19 -5.80
CA LEU A 258 4.82 -1.01 -6.34
C LEU A 258 3.32 -1.25 -6.34
N LYS A 259 2.57 -0.37 -5.68
CA LYS A 259 1.10 -0.36 -5.67
C LYS A 259 0.60 0.90 -6.36
N LEU A 260 -0.20 0.73 -7.40
CA LEU A 260 -0.75 1.79 -8.24
C LEU A 260 -2.27 1.76 -8.14
N SER A 261 -2.84 2.77 -7.50
CA SER A 261 -4.29 2.90 -7.32
C SER A 261 -4.80 4.11 -8.09
N ALA A 262 -5.74 3.91 -9.01
CA ALA A 262 -6.26 4.96 -9.89
C ALA A 262 -5.15 5.77 -10.60
N CYS A 263 -4.04 5.12 -10.93
CA CYS A 263 -2.92 5.74 -11.63
C CYS A 263 -3.06 5.55 -13.13
N THR A 264 -2.64 6.56 -13.90
CA THR A 264 -2.67 6.50 -15.36
C THR A 264 -1.29 6.25 -15.93
N TYR A 265 -1.18 5.38 -16.93
CA TYR A 265 0.08 5.13 -17.62
C TYR A 265 0.13 5.84 -18.98
N SER A 266 1.17 6.65 -19.18
CA SER A 266 1.39 7.39 -20.41
C SER A 266 2.65 6.89 -21.10
N LYS A 267 2.45 6.03 -22.11
CA LYS A 267 3.52 5.51 -22.97
C LYS A 267 3.99 6.60 -23.93
N GLN A 268 5.21 7.08 -23.77
CA GLN A 268 5.90 7.86 -24.81
C GLN A 268 6.85 6.94 -25.58
N LEU A 269 7.06 7.23 -26.87
CA LEU A 269 7.86 6.45 -27.85
C LEU A 269 9.38 6.35 -27.52
N CYS A 270 9.76 6.29 -26.24
CA CYS A 270 11.14 6.03 -25.85
C CYS A 270 11.47 4.54 -26.03
N LYS A 271 12.63 4.28 -26.63
CA LYS A 271 13.13 2.94 -26.93
C LYS A 271 13.29 2.14 -25.64
N ARG A 272 12.47 1.09 -25.49
CA ARG A 272 12.56 -0.14 -24.64
C ARG A 272 13.76 -0.27 -23.68
N LYS A 273 14.02 0.72 -22.83
CA LYS A 273 14.87 0.58 -21.65
C LYS A 273 13.94 0.48 -20.46
N GLY A 274 14.21 -0.46 -19.55
CA GLY A 274 13.43 -0.61 -18.33
C GLY A 274 13.42 0.69 -17.53
N LEU A 275 12.38 0.89 -16.72
CA LEU A 275 12.30 2.03 -15.82
C LEU A 275 13.34 1.85 -14.71
N ASP A 276 14.46 2.59 -14.78
CA ASP A 276 15.55 2.49 -13.79
C ASP A 276 15.05 2.69 -12.35
N THR A 277 14.07 3.59 -12.18
CA THR A 277 13.39 3.84 -10.89
C THR A 277 12.72 2.58 -10.31
N PHE A 278 12.24 1.67 -11.16
CA PHE A 278 11.53 0.43 -10.77
C PHE A 278 12.32 -0.84 -11.11
N GLY A 279 13.64 -0.73 -11.33
CA GLY A 279 14.51 -1.88 -11.59
C GLY A 279 14.57 -2.89 -10.42
N GLY A 280 14.17 -2.46 -9.22
CA GLY A 280 14.07 -3.29 -8.02
C GLY A 280 12.80 -4.12 -7.90
N THR A 281 11.75 -3.80 -8.65
CA THR A 281 10.38 -4.20 -8.34
C THR A 281 10.14 -5.70 -8.59
N THR A 282 9.76 -6.42 -7.54
CA THR A 282 9.37 -7.84 -7.57
C THR A 282 7.86 -8.04 -7.45
N CYS A 283 7.14 -7.08 -6.87
CA CYS A 283 5.69 -7.11 -6.72
C CYS A 283 5.04 -5.87 -7.36
N LEU A 284 4.00 -6.06 -8.17
CA LEU A 284 3.19 -5.00 -8.75
C LEU A 284 1.71 -5.22 -8.37
N GLU A 285 1.05 -4.21 -7.83
CA GLU A 285 -0.37 -4.22 -7.51
C GLU A 285 -1.07 -3.09 -8.27
N LEU A 286 -2.13 -3.42 -9.02
CA LEU A 286 -2.92 -2.48 -9.80
C LEU A 286 -4.36 -2.46 -9.27
N GLU A 287 -4.80 -1.32 -8.76
CA GLU A 287 -6.13 -1.09 -8.21
C GLU A 287 -6.86 0.04 -8.94
N SER A 288 -8.20 -0.06 -9.04
CA SER A 288 -9.04 0.99 -9.65
C SER A 288 -8.55 1.43 -11.03
N ILE A 289 -8.32 0.47 -11.93
CA ILE A 289 -7.73 0.71 -13.26
C ILE A 289 -8.76 1.45 -14.13
N GLN A 290 -8.39 2.63 -14.65
CA GLN A 290 -9.33 3.52 -15.34
C GLN A 290 -9.28 3.37 -16.86
N HIS A 291 -8.11 3.06 -17.41
CA HIS A 291 -7.89 2.96 -18.84
C HIS A 291 -7.11 1.68 -19.20
N ILE A 292 -7.38 1.13 -20.38
CA ILE A 292 -6.64 -0.04 -20.91
C ILE A 292 -5.14 0.25 -20.97
N ASN A 293 -4.77 1.50 -21.25
CA ASN A 293 -3.37 1.91 -21.32
C ASN A 293 -2.63 1.72 -19.99
N ASP A 294 -3.33 1.71 -18.87
CA ASP A 294 -2.75 1.56 -17.54
C ASP A 294 -2.15 0.17 -17.35
N LEU A 295 -2.70 -0.86 -18.02
CA LEU A 295 -2.14 -2.21 -18.04
C LEU A 295 -0.76 -2.29 -18.72
N PHE A 296 -0.40 -1.34 -19.59
CA PHE A 296 0.93 -1.32 -20.20
C PHE A 296 2.05 -1.03 -19.19
N VAL A 297 1.72 -0.59 -17.96
CA VAL A 297 2.73 -0.48 -16.89
C VAL A 297 3.35 -1.84 -16.56
N ILE A 298 2.60 -2.94 -16.72
CA ILE A 298 3.11 -4.32 -16.57
C ILE A 298 4.25 -4.55 -17.57
N ASP A 299 4.07 -4.11 -18.82
CA ASP A 299 5.08 -4.23 -19.86
C ASP A 299 6.32 -3.40 -19.59
N ALA A 300 6.18 -2.25 -18.93
CA ALA A 300 7.31 -1.42 -18.55
C ALA A 300 8.12 -2.02 -17.39
N ILE A 301 7.42 -2.59 -16.39
CA ILE A 301 8.04 -3.13 -15.19
C ILE A 301 8.66 -4.50 -15.46
N LYS A 302 8.01 -5.39 -16.23
CA LYS A 302 8.54 -6.74 -16.52
C LYS A 302 9.91 -6.73 -17.21
N LEU A 303 10.29 -5.63 -17.87
CA LEU A 303 11.62 -5.44 -18.46
C LEU A 303 12.75 -5.48 -17.41
N ASN A 304 12.43 -5.32 -16.12
CA ASN A 304 13.40 -5.49 -15.05
C ASN A 304 13.79 -6.95 -14.78
N ALA A 305 13.10 -7.94 -15.39
CA ALA A 305 13.30 -9.38 -15.23
C ALA A 305 13.24 -9.89 -13.78
N ARG A 306 12.54 -9.17 -12.89
CA ARG A 306 12.40 -9.46 -11.46
C ARG A 306 10.96 -9.51 -10.97
N LEU A 307 10.01 -9.02 -11.76
CA LEU A 307 8.58 -9.06 -11.43
C LEU A 307 8.12 -10.52 -11.27
N SER A 308 7.83 -10.92 -10.03
CA SER A 308 7.44 -12.29 -9.66
C SER A 308 6.00 -12.41 -9.19
N ARG A 309 5.42 -11.32 -8.66
CA ARG A 309 4.05 -11.27 -8.16
C ARG A 309 3.32 -10.10 -8.81
N LEU A 310 2.13 -10.38 -9.35
CA LEU A 310 1.25 -9.38 -9.95
C LEU A 310 -0.14 -9.47 -9.33
N SER A 311 -0.66 -8.36 -8.82
CA SER A 311 -2.04 -8.24 -8.34
C SER A 311 -2.82 -7.33 -9.28
N ILE A 312 -4.01 -7.77 -9.70
CA ILE A 312 -4.92 -7.03 -10.56
C ILE A 312 -6.29 -6.97 -9.90
N ASP A 313 -6.79 -5.77 -9.71
CA ASP A 313 -8.17 -5.49 -9.34
C ASP A 313 -9.11 -5.73 -10.53
N ILE A 314 -9.75 -6.89 -10.54
CA ILE A 314 -10.65 -7.31 -11.61
C ILE A 314 -11.98 -6.56 -11.55
N SER A 315 -12.33 -5.93 -10.43
CA SER A 315 -13.55 -5.10 -10.34
C SER A 315 -13.44 -3.79 -11.12
N SER A 316 -12.25 -3.46 -11.65
CA SER A 316 -12.02 -2.28 -12.46
C SER A 316 -12.94 -2.24 -13.68
N THR A 317 -13.54 -1.07 -13.95
CA THR A 317 -14.55 -0.88 -15.00
C THR A 317 -14.05 -1.24 -16.40
N ILE A 318 -12.74 -1.19 -16.65
CA ILE A 318 -12.15 -1.55 -17.95
C ILE A 318 -12.45 -2.99 -18.36
N PHE A 319 -12.66 -3.90 -17.40
CA PHE A 319 -12.90 -5.32 -17.66
C PHE A 319 -14.33 -5.64 -18.06
N TYR A 320 -15.24 -4.68 -17.90
CA TYR A 320 -16.66 -4.86 -18.11
C TYR A 320 -17.20 -3.91 -19.18
N HIS A 321 -18.28 -4.34 -19.83
CA HIS A 321 -19.08 -3.51 -20.70
C HIS A 321 -20.54 -3.58 -20.25
N VAL A 322 -21.32 -2.55 -20.57
CA VAL A 322 -22.77 -2.58 -20.36
C VAL A 322 -23.40 -3.29 -21.54
N ASP A 323 -24.07 -4.42 -21.28
CA ASP A 323 -24.84 -5.11 -22.30
C ASP A 323 -26.12 -4.32 -22.60
N SER A 324 -26.26 -3.88 -23.85
CA SER A 324 -27.40 -3.08 -24.29
C SER A 324 -28.76 -3.80 -24.21
N SER A 325 -28.77 -5.13 -24.06
CA SER A 325 -30.01 -5.92 -23.98
C SER A 325 -30.68 -5.88 -22.58
N ASP A 326 -29.87 -5.89 -21.52
CA ASP A 326 -30.33 -6.01 -20.12
C ASP A 326 -29.76 -4.93 -19.20
N ASN A 327 -28.93 -4.02 -19.73
CA ASN A 327 -28.26 -2.96 -18.98
C ASN A 327 -27.44 -3.49 -17.79
N SER A 328 -27.01 -4.75 -17.87
CA SER A 328 -26.14 -5.41 -16.90
C SER A 328 -24.67 -5.30 -17.29
N TRP A 329 -23.78 -5.23 -16.29
CA TRP A 329 -22.34 -5.12 -16.50
C TRP A 329 -21.74 -6.51 -16.75
N LYS A 330 -21.32 -6.81 -17.98
CA LYS A 330 -20.76 -8.13 -18.34
C LYS A 330 -19.25 -8.05 -18.58
N PHE A 331 -18.53 -9.07 -18.11
CA PHE A 331 -17.09 -9.17 -18.31
C PHE A 331 -16.78 -9.32 -19.81
N GLN A 332 -15.74 -8.65 -20.29
CA GLN A 332 -15.37 -8.64 -21.71
C GLN A 332 -14.32 -9.72 -22.03
N PHE A 333 -14.72 -11.00 -21.99
CA PHE A 333 -13.83 -12.14 -22.21
C PHE A 333 -13.06 -12.07 -23.52
N SER A 334 -13.73 -11.72 -24.62
CA SER A 334 -13.12 -11.62 -25.95
C SER A 334 -11.89 -10.71 -26.03
N LYS A 335 -11.83 -9.72 -25.15
CA LYS A 335 -10.71 -8.79 -25.07
C LYS A 335 -9.65 -9.23 -24.08
N TYR A 336 -10.06 -9.78 -22.94
CA TYR A 336 -9.15 -10.03 -21.82
C TYR A 336 -8.64 -11.45 -21.72
N ASN A 337 -9.28 -12.43 -22.37
CA ASN A 337 -8.81 -13.81 -22.41
C ASN A 337 -7.43 -13.91 -23.08
N ASN A 338 -7.24 -13.24 -24.22
CA ASN A 338 -5.94 -13.16 -24.86
C ASN A 338 -4.88 -12.43 -24.02
N PHE A 339 -5.29 -11.45 -23.21
CA PHE A 339 -4.41 -10.80 -22.23
C PHE A 339 -3.97 -11.77 -21.12
N PHE A 340 -4.90 -12.51 -20.50
CA PHE A 340 -4.58 -13.47 -19.43
C PHE A 340 -3.81 -14.69 -19.96
N LYS A 341 -4.12 -15.17 -21.17
CA LYS A 341 -3.35 -16.21 -21.87
C LYS A 341 -1.89 -15.79 -22.02
N LEU A 342 -1.65 -14.56 -22.48
CA LEU A 342 -0.28 -14.04 -22.62
C LEU A 342 0.40 -13.90 -21.25
N LEU A 343 -0.30 -13.33 -20.28
CA LEU A 343 0.20 -13.07 -18.94
C LEU A 343 0.60 -14.37 -18.20
N CYS A 344 -0.23 -15.41 -18.31
CA CYS A 344 -0.06 -16.69 -17.63
C CYS A 344 0.73 -17.72 -18.45
N SER A 345 1.10 -17.41 -19.69
CA SER A 345 1.79 -18.34 -20.60
C SER A 345 3.13 -18.90 -20.09
N GLY A 346 3.73 -18.29 -19.06
CA GLY A 346 5.06 -18.65 -18.54
C GLY A 346 6.20 -18.44 -19.54
N LYS A 347 5.94 -17.79 -20.68
CA LYS A 347 6.88 -17.62 -21.80
C LYS A 347 7.23 -16.16 -22.03
N GLY A 348 8.37 -15.93 -22.69
CA GLY A 348 8.83 -14.59 -23.08
C GLY A 348 9.03 -13.67 -21.89
N GLY A 349 8.65 -12.39 -22.04
CA GLY A 349 8.85 -11.36 -21.01
C GLY A 349 8.00 -11.49 -19.74
N TYR A 350 7.08 -12.47 -19.67
CA TYR A 350 6.24 -12.73 -18.50
C TYR A 350 6.68 -13.97 -17.71
N CYS A 351 7.73 -14.68 -18.14
CA CYS A 351 8.18 -15.93 -17.53
C CYS A 351 8.62 -15.79 -16.06
N THR A 352 8.90 -14.58 -15.60
CA THR A 352 9.31 -14.31 -14.22
C THR A 352 8.12 -14.26 -13.26
N ILE A 353 6.90 -14.04 -13.77
CA ILE A 353 5.68 -13.95 -12.96
C ILE A 353 5.32 -15.37 -12.51
N LYS A 354 5.35 -15.59 -11.20
CA LYS A 354 5.04 -16.86 -10.56
C LYS A 354 3.71 -16.83 -9.83
N GLU A 355 3.32 -15.65 -9.34
CA GLU A 355 2.09 -15.45 -8.59
C GLU A 355 1.22 -14.38 -9.27
N LEU A 356 -0.02 -14.74 -9.58
CA LEU A 356 -1.08 -13.83 -9.99
C LEU A 356 -2.13 -13.76 -8.88
N VAL A 357 -2.48 -12.55 -8.49
CA VAL A 357 -3.52 -12.27 -7.50
C VAL A 357 -4.64 -11.50 -8.20
N LEU A 358 -5.84 -12.07 -8.21
CA LEU A 358 -7.04 -11.40 -8.71
C LEU A 358 -7.81 -10.88 -7.50
N THR A 359 -7.92 -9.55 -7.36
CA THR A 359 -8.63 -8.91 -6.25
C THR A 359 -10.01 -8.42 -6.66
N GLU A 360 -10.92 -8.35 -5.67
CA GLU A 360 -12.32 -7.94 -5.86
C GLU A 360 -13.03 -8.77 -6.94
N PHE A 361 -12.72 -10.05 -7.01
CA PHE A 361 -13.28 -10.94 -8.04
C PHE A 361 -14.68 -11.37 -7.64
N ASP A 362 -15.64 -11.15 -8.55
CA ASP A 362 -17.03 -11.60 -8.41
C ASP A 362 -17.25 -12.86 -9.25
N LEU A 363 -16.81 -13.99 -8.70
CA LEU A 363 -16.87 -15.30 -9.34
C LEU A 363 -18.30 -15.68 -9.74
N PHE A 364 -19.28 -15.42 -8.87
CA PHE A 364 -20.65 -15.90 -9.04
C PHE A 364 -21.45 -15.07 -10.03
N HIS A 365 -21.31 -13.75 -10.00
CA HIS A 365 -21.88 -12.91 -11.04
C HIS A 365 -21.34 -13.33 -12.41
N THR A 366 -20.04 -13.63 -12.50
CA THR A 366 -19.40 -14.02 -13.76
C THR A 366 -19.93 -15.37 -14.29
N ILE A 367 -20.17 -16.35 -13.41
CA ILE A 367 -20.70 -17.67 -13.77
C ILE A 367 -22.21 -17.63 -14.10
N SER A 368 -23.01 -16.88 -13.34
CA SER A 368 -24.47 -16.78 -13.54
C SER A 368 -24.89 -16.13 -14.86
N HIS A 369 -23.99 -15.38 -15.51
CA HIS A 369 -24.24 -14.75 -16.81
C HIS A 369 -23.94 -15.65 -18.01
N GLU A 370 -23.09 -16.66 -17.85
CA GLU A 370 -22.79 -17.63 -18.90
C GLU A 370 -23.68 -18.87 -18.83
N HIS A 371 -23.98 -19.32 -17.61
CA HIS A 371 -24.84 -20.46 -17.37
C HIS A 371 -26.19 -19.96 -16.87
N SER A 372 -27.26 -20.14 -17.66
CA SER A 372 -28.64 -19.79 -17.28
C SER A 372 -29.21 -20.69 -16.16
N THR A 373 -28.35 -21.20 -15.28
CA THR A 373 -28.66 -22.13 -14.22
C THR A 373 -28.57 -21.44 -12.88
N ASP A 374 -29.68 -21.50 -12.16
CA ASP A 374 -29.80 -21.05 -10.79
C ASP A 374 -28.83 -21.87 -9.91
N LEU A 375 -28.02 -21.22 -9.07
CA LEU A 375 -27.05 -21.87 -8.16
C LEU A 375 -27.71 -22.90 -7.22
N ASN A 376 -29.03 -22.87 -7.10
CA ASN A 376 -29.86 -23.85 -6.41
C ASN A 376 -29.95 -25.22 -7.11
N THR A 377 -29.43 -25.35 -8.34
CA THR A 377 -29.50 -26.57 -9.17
C THR A 377 -28.15 -27.27 -9.39
N ILE A 378 -27.14 -27.00 -8.55
CA ILE A 378 -26.00 -27.92 -8.41
C ILE A 378 -26.54 -29.17 -7.72
N LYS A 379 -27.13 -30.07 -8.52
CA LYS A 379 -27.65 -31.35 -8.05
C LYS A 379 -26.47 -32.21 -7.60
N GLU A 380 -26.62 -32.84 -6.46
CA GLU A 380 -25.77 -33.95 -6.04
C GLU A 380 -25.83 -35.02 -7.14
N GLU A 381 -24.73 -35.23 -7.87
CA GLU A 381 -24.59 -36.36 -8.79
C GLU A 381 -24.47 -37.65 -7.97
N ASP A 382 -25.59 -38.09 -7.42
CA ASP A 382 -25.80 -39.42 -6.86
C ASP A 382 -27.22 -39.86 -7.27
N GLU A 383 -27.46 -40.02 -8.56
CA GLU A 383 -28.54 -40.89 -9.05
C GLU A 383 -28.25 -41.29 -10.51
N GLU A 384 -28.05 -42.58 -10.68
CA GLU A 384 -27.86 -43.28 -11.95
C GLU A 384 -28.97 -42.92 -12.95
N LEU A 385 -28.64 -42.09 -13.94
CA LEU A 385 -29.40 -41.96 -15.18
C LEU A 385 -28.44 -42.10 -16.35
N GLU A 386 -28.37 -43.32 -16.86
CA GLU A 386 -27.97 -43.63 -18.23
C GLU A 386 -28.94 -42.92 -19.18
N ASP A 387 -28.63 -41.69 -19.57
CA ASP A 387 -29.10 -41.10 -20.82
C ASP A 387 -27.93 -40.31 -21.40
N GLU A 388 -27.54 -40.68 -22.61
CA GLU A 388 -26.50 -40.03 -23.40
C GLU A 388 -26.75 -38.51 -23.44
N ILE A 389 -26.02 -37.75 -22.61
CA ILE A 389 -25.78 -36.34 -22.89
C ILE A 389 -24.82 -36.33 -24.07
N GLU A 390 -25.41 -36.26 -25.25
CA GLU A 390 -24.75 -35.91 -26.50
C GLU A 390 -24.05 -34.56 -26.28
N TYR A 391 -22.76 -34.61 -25.92
CA TYR A 391 -21.89 -33.44 -25.98
C TYR A 391 -21.99 -32.91 -27.41
N PRO A 392 -22.44 -31.67 -27.64
CA PRO A 392 -22.47 -31.17 -29.00
C PRO A 392 -21.02 -31.06 -29.49
N GLU A 393 -20.61 -32.01 -30.32
CA GLU A 393 -19.39 -31.98 -31.12
C GLU A 393 -19.52 -30.86 -32.17
N LEU A 394 -19.20 -29.62 -31.78
CA LEU A 394 -18.99 -28.48 -32.67
C LEU A 394 -17.84 -27.65 -32.08
N GLN A 395 -16.59 -27.95 -32.42
CA GLN A 395 -15.82 -27.24 -33.45
C GLN A 395 -15.85 -25.70 -33.32
N GLU A 396 -14.64 -25.15 -33.17
CA GLU A 396 -14.23 -23.73 -33.24
C GLU A 396 -14.30 -22.90 -31.93
N GLU A 397 -13.14 -22.82 -31.28
CA GLU A 397 -12.58 -21.65 -30.60
C GLU A 397 -13.57 -20.61 -30.05
N LYS A 398 -14.24 -20.89 -28.92
CA LYS A 398 -14.76 -19.81 -28.09
C LYS A 398 -13.70 -19.33 -27.11
N GLU A 399 -12.75 -18.54 -27.62
CA GLU A 399 -11.81 -17.75 -26.82
C GLU A 399 -12.51 -16.70 -25.92
N ASP A 400 -13.85 -16.64 -25.93
CA ASP A 400 -14.69 -15.61 -25.29
C ASP A 400 -15.48 -16.14 -24.07
N THR A 401 -15.05 -17.22 -23.43
CA THR A 401 -15.75 -17.87 -22.30
C THR A 401 -15.01 -17.75 -20.97
N PHE A 402 -15.73 -17.90 -19.86
CA PHE A 402 -15.15 -18.04 -18.52
C PHE A 402 -14.28 -19.28 -18.40
N GLU A 403 -14.66 -20.39 -19.02
CA GLU A 403 -13.86 -21.62 -19.02
C GLU A 403 -12.49 -21.39 -19.65
N TYR A 404 -12.42 -20.62 -20.74
CA TYR A 404 -11.16 -20.24 -21.38
C TYR A 404 -10.30 -19.32 -20.50
N LEU A 405 -10.93 -18.40 -19.75
CA LEU A 405 -10.23 -17.60 -18.76
C LEU A 405 -9.62 -18.50 -17.67
N MET A 406 -10.39 -19.43 -17.13
CA MET A 406 -9.93 -20.36 -16.09
C MET A 406 -8.79 -21.25 -16.61
N ASP A 407 -8.89 -21.76 -17.84
CA ASP A 407 -7.81 -22.53 -18.46
C ASP A 407 -6.53 -21.69 -18.62
N SER A 408 -6.66 -20.45 -19.08
CA SER A 408 -5.54 -19.50 -19.19
C SER A 408 -4.88 -19.23 -17.84
N LEU A 409 -5.69 -19.00 -16.80
CA LEU A 409 -5.21 -18.77 -15.43
C LEU A 409 -4.54 -20.02 -14.83
N SER A 410 -4.98 -21.22 -15.22
CA SER A 410 -4.40 -22.48 -14.73
C SER A 410 -2.92 -22.66 -15.10
N GLN A 411 -2.44 -21.92 -16.11
CA GLN A 411 -1.05 -22.03 -16.57
C GLN A 411 -0.04 -21.35 -15.63
N ILE A 412 -0.51 -20.53 -14.67
CA ILE A 412 0.39 -19.85 -13.74
C ILE A 412 0.71 -20.71 -12.51
N PRO A 413 1.95 -20.70 -11.98
CA PRO A 413 2.31 -21.56 -10.85
C PRO A 413 1.50 -21.31 -9.57
N MET A 414 1.16 -20.06 -9.28
CA MET A 414 0.39 -19.69 -8.09
C MET A 414 -0.69 -18.66 -8.45
N LEU A 415 -1.95 -19.04 -8.24
CA LEU A 415 -3.12 -18.19 -8.41
C LEU A 415 -3.75 -17.93 -7.04
N THR A 416 -3.92 -16.65 -6.70
CA THR A 416 -4.71 -16.24 -5.54
C THR A 416 -5.94 -15.46 -6.02
N ILE A 417 -7.13 -15.84 -5.58
CA ILE A 417 -8.38 -15.13 -5.86
C ILE A 417 -8.88 -14.55 -4.55
N VAL A 418 -9.02 -13.23 -4.48
CA VAL A 418 -9.64 -12.54 -3.35
C VAL A 418 -11.05 -12.12 -3.76
N MET A 419 -12.03 -12.70 -3.09
CA MET A 419 -13.44 -12.52 -3.38
C MET A 419 -13.90 -11.10 -3.00
N LYS A 420 -14.72 -10.51 -3.87
CA LYS A 420 -15.40 -9.24 -3.59
C LYS A 420 -16.28 -9.36 -2.35
N LYS A 421 -16.39 -8.27 -1.58
CA LYS A 421 -17.31 -8.21 -0.44
C LYS A 421 -18.76 -8.28 -0.95
N GLU A 422 -19.48 -9.34 -0.58
CA GLU A 422 -20.91 -9.45 -0.87
C GLU A 422 -21.68 -8.28 -0.23
N PRO A 423 -22.54 -7.57 -1.00
CA PRO A 423 -23.42 -6.56 -0.42
C PRO A 423 -24.47 -7.24 0.47
N MET A 424 -24.62 -6.78 1.72
CA MET A 424 -25.73 -7.22 2.56
C MET A 424 -27.05 -6.72 1.97
N VAL A 425 -27.85 -7.62 1.39
CA VAL A 425 -29.21 -7.32 0.95
C VAL A 425 -30.14 -7.40 2.16
N ILE A 426 -30.59 -6.23 2.62
CA ILE A 426 -31.54 -6.12 3.73
C ILE A 426 -32.91 -5.76 3.16
N HIS A 427 -33.82 -6.72 3.14
CA HIS A 427 -35.21 -6.44 2.80
C HIS A 427 -35.90 -5.83 4.01
N THR A 428 -36.31 -4.57 3.89
CA THR A 428 -37.07 -3.89 4.94
C THR A 428 -38.55 -3.90 4.57
N CYS A 429 -39.38 -4.49 5.42
CA CYS A 429 -40.83 -4.44 5.26
C CYS A 429 -41.32 -2.98 5.36
N LYS A 430 -41.95 -2.49 4.30
CA LYS A 430 -42.44 -1.10 4.22
C LYS A 430 -43.51 -0.75 5.28
N ASN A 431 -44.23 -1.74 5.82
CA ASN A 431 -45.32 -1.52 6.77
C ASN A 431 -44.92 -1.61 8.26
N CYS A 432 -43.92 -2.43 8.60
CA CYS A 432 -43.55 -2.65 10.01
C CYS A 432 -42.07 -2.40 10.31
N GLY A 433 -41.25 -2.03 9.31
CA GLY A 433 -39.82 -1.76 9.49
C GLY A 433 -38.98 -2.99 9.82
N PHE A 434 -39.57 -4.19 9.82
CA PHE A 434 -38.86 -5.44 10.06
C PHE A 434 -37.87 -5.70 8.93
N THR A 435 -36.64 -6.02 9.28
CA THR A 435 -35.56 -6.30 8.33
C THR A 435 -35.32 -7.81 8.25
N VAL A 436 -35.42 -8.36 7.04
CA VAL A 436 -35.02 -9.74 6.74
C VAL A 436 -33.76 -9.65 5.88
N THR A 437 -32.67 -10.22 6.38
CA THR A 437 -31.46 -10.43 5.58
C THR A 437 -31.67 -11.64 4.70
N ASP A 438 -31.60 -11.48 3.38
CA ASP A 438 -31.59 -12.64 2.48
C ASP A 438 -30.29 -13.42 2.70
N SER A 439 -30.42 -14.63 3.24
CA SER A 439 -29.33 -15.59 3.35
C SER A 439 -29.38 -16.51 2.15
N HIS A 440 -28.99 -16.01 0.97
CA HIS A 440 -28.55 -16.91 -0.09
C HIS A 440 -27.32 -17.69 0.39
N LYS A 441 -27.09 -18.88 -0.18
CA LYS A 441 -25.91 -19.70 0.10
C LYS A 441 -24.66 -18.91 -0.31
N GLY A 442 -24.09 -18.15 0.62
CA GLY A 442 -22.97 -17.23 0.35
C GLY A 442 -21.69 -17.99 0.05
N VAL A 443 -20.72 -17.33 -0.58
CA VAL A 443 -19.43 -17.94 -1.00
C VAL A 443 -18.72 -18.68 0.13
N SER A 444 -18.89 -18.20 1.36
CA SER A 444 -18.30 -18.78 2.58
C SER A 444 -18.92 -20.12 3.02
N SER A 445 -20.05 -20.51 2.43
CA SER A 445 -20.80 -21.73 2.77
C SER A 445 -20.64 -22.87 1.76
N LEU A 446 -19.85 -22.66 0.70
CA LEU A 446 -19.58 -23.69 -0.31
C LEU A 446 -18.69 -24.81 0.22
N ARG A 447 -19.03 -26.04 -0.16
CA ARG A 447 -18.26 -27.25 0.13
C ARG A 447 -17.13 -27.44 -0.88
N GLU A 448 -16.15 -28.27 -0.55
CA GLU A 448 -14.95 -28.50 -1.37
C GLU A 448 -15.24 -29.05 -2.78
N HIS A 449 -16.25 -29.92 -2.93
CA HIS A 449 -16.66 -30.42 -4.25
C HIS A 449 -17.33 -29.34 -5.11
N GLU A 450 -18.08 -28.42 -4.51
CA GLU A 450 -18.71 -27.29 -5.21
C GLU A 450 -17.63 -26.35 -5.75
N TRP A 451 -16.59 -26.08 -4.95
CA TRP A 451 -15.40 -25.35 -5.42
C TRP A 451 -14.68 -26.07 -6.55
N THR A 452 -14.57 -27.40 -6.47
CA THR A 452 -13.90 -28.21 -7.50
C THR A 452 -14.65 -28.18 -8.82
N SER A 453 -15.98 -28.21 -8.79
CA SER A 453 -16.83 -28.06 -9.98
C SER A 453 -16.76 -26.64 -10.56
N LEU A 454 -16.86 -25.60 -9.74
CA LEU A 454 -16.84 -24.20 -10.20
C LEU A 454 -15.49 -23.79 -10.82
N LEU A 455 -14.41 -24.47 -10.43
CA LEU A 455 -13.05 -24.13 -10.82
C LEU A 455 -12.40 -25.25 -11.66
N GLN A 456 -13.20 -26.09 -12.30
CA GLN A 456 -12.75 -27.33 -12.95
C GLN A 456 -11.48 -27.18 -13.83
N PRO A 457 -11.29 -26.11 -14.64
CA PRO A 457 -10.04 -25.93 -15.38
C PRO A 457 -8.81 -25.67 -14.49
N LEU A 458 -8.99 -24.92 -13.39
CA LEU A 458 -7.93 -24.64 -12.40
C LEU A 458 -7.59 -25.87 -11.54
N VAL A 459 -8.59 -26.68 -11.21
CA VAL A 459 -8.44 -27.85 -10.34
C VAL A 459 -7.88 -29.05 -11.09
N THR A 460 -8.04 -29.12 -12.42
CA THR A 460 -7.47 -30.20 -13.23
C THR A 460 -5.95 -30.09 -13.40
N ASN A 461 -5.39 -28.87 -13.46
CA ASN A 461 -3.95 -28.68 -13.65
C ASN A 461 -3.15 -28.86 -12.34
N LYS A 462 -2.28 -29.86 -12.27
CA LYS A 462 -1.50 -30.19 -11.05
C LYS A 462 -0.38 -29.20 -10.73
N ASP A 463 0.10 -28.47 -11.74
CA ASP A 463 1.21 -27.54 -11.60
C ASP A 463 0.76 -26.16 -11.10
N CYS A 464 -0.55 -25.94 -10.96
CA CYS A 464 -1.16 -24.71 -10.47
C CYS A 464 -1.59 -24.82 -9.01
N LYS A 465 -0.98 -24.00 -8.14
CA LYS A 465 -1.46 -23.80 -6.77
C LYS A 465 -2.57 -22.74 -6.76
N VAL A 466 -3.75 -23.08 -6.25
CA VAL A 466 -4.90 -22.17 -6.18
C VAL A 466 -5.26 -21.86 -4.74
N THR A 467 -5.35 -20.58 -4.40
CA THR A 467 -5.79 -20.10 -3.08
C THR A 467 -6.95 -19.13 -3.25
N ILE A 468 -8.05 -19.34 -2.52
CA ILE A 468 -9.21 -18.44 -2.54
C ILE A 468 -9.42 -17.88 -1.16
N LEU A 469 -9.52 -16.56 -1.09
CA LEU A 469 -9.68 -15.79 0.13
C LEU A 469 -10.98 -14.99 0.08
N ASP A 470 -11.62 -14.80 1.22
CA ASP A 470 -12.69 -13.82 1.34
C ASP A 470 -12.12 -12.38 1.35
N HIS A 471 -13.02 -11.39 1.37
CA HIS A 471 -12.65 -9.97 1.46
C HIS A 471 -11.87 -9.58 2.75
N ASN A 472 -11.87 -10.43 3.78
CA ASN A 472 -11.11 -10.25 5.02
C ASN A 472 -9.80 -11.06 5.02
N MET A 473 -9.41 -11.63 3.89
CA MET A 473 -8.24 -12.48 3.70
C MET A 473 -8.31 -13.82 4.48
N HIS A 474 -9.50 -14.26 4.86
CA HIS A 474 -9.73 -15.59 5.41
C HIS A 474 -9.77 -16.63 4.30
N LEU A 475 -9.14 -17.78 4.56
CA LEU A 475 -9.07 -18.86 3.60
C LEU A 475 -10.43 -19.52 3.40
N LEU A 476 -10.89 -19.54 2.14
CA LEU A 476 -12.11 -20.24 1.73
C LEU A 476 -11.80 -21.57 1.06
N TYR A 477 -10.76 -21.60 0.23
CA TYR A 477 -10.33 -22.81 -0.49
C TYR A 477 -8.82 -22.77 -0.75
N ASN A 478 -8.17 -23.93 -0.67
CA ASN A 478 -6.75 -24.07 -0.98
C ASN A 478 -6.49 -25.43 -1.64
N LYS A 479 -5.92 -25.38 -2.84
CA LYS A 479 -5.39 -26.54 -3.54
C LYS A 479 -3.86 -26.52 -3.43
N PRO A 480 -3.23 -27.47 -2.70
CA PRO A 480 -1.77 -27.58 -2.65
C PRO A 480 -1.20 -28.17 -3.96
N LEU A 481 0.09 -27.91 -4.21
CA LEU A 481 0.85 -28.62 -5.27
C LEU A 481 0.99 -30.10 -4.88
N HIS A 482 0.74 -31.00 -5.83
CA HIS A 482 0.91 -32.44 -5.66
C HIS A 482 2.26 -32.94 -6.14
#